data_AF-A0A8C7AAB0-F1
#
_entry.id   AF-A0A8C7AAB0-F1
#
_cell.length_a   1.000
_cell.length_b   1.000
_cell.length_c   1.000
_cell.angle_alpha   90.00
_cell.angle_beta   90.00
_cell.angle_gamma   90.00
#
_symmetry.space_group_name_H-M   'P 1'
#
loop_
_entity.id
_entity.type
_entity.pdbx_description
1 polymer ?
#
loop_
_entity_poly.entity_id
_entity_poly.type
_entity_poly.pdbx_seq_one_letter_code
_entity_poly.pdbx_strand_id
1 'polypeptide(L)'
;AAAHTLRFRESRVFAPPANSSPLSHLSKFKRPSIKEQKIVVDELSNLKKNRKVYRQQQNSNIFFLADRTEMLSESKNILDELKKEYQELENSEKTKIKKEST
;
A
#
# COMPACT_ATOMS: atom_id res chain seq x y z
N ALA A 1 -51.28 5.05 -16.23
CA ALA A 1 -50.17 4.70 -15.34
C ALA A 1 -49.01 4.20 -16.18
N ALA A 2 -47.98 5.03 -16.39
CA ALA A 2 -46.79 4.64 -17.15
C ALA A 2 -45.61 4.59 -16.18
N ALA A 3 -45.00 3.42 -16.06
CA ALA A 3 -43.96 3.12 -15.09
C ALA A 3 -42.69 3.94 -15.38
N HIS A 4 -42.22 4.67 -14.36
CA HIS A 4 -40.97 5.40 -14.37
C HIS A 4 -39.83 4.41 -14.11
N THR A 5 -39.13 3.96 -15.16
CA THR A 5 -37.93 3.12 -15.02
C THR A 5 -36.76 4.02 -14.58
N LEU A 6 -36.51 4.06 -13.28
CA LEU A 6 -35.29 4.65 -12.71
C LEU A 6 -34.09 3.77 -13.08
N ARG A 7 -33.22 4.26 -13.98
CA ARG A 7 -31.91 3.66 -14.22
C ARG A 7 -31.01 3.94 -13.02
N PHE A 8 -30.81 2.92 -12.20
CA PHE A 8 -29.81 2.89 -11.15
C PHE A 8 -28.44 3.13 -11.80
N ARG A 9 -27.78 4.25 -11.50
CA ARG A 9 -26.41 4.52 -11.95
C ARG A 9 -25.49 3.61 -11.16
N GLU A 10 -25.03 2.55 -11.81
CA GLU A 10 -24.00 1.67 -11.31
C GLU A 10 -22.69 2.44 -11.15
N SER A 11 -22.13 2.35 -9.96
CA SER A 11 -20.84 2.91 -9.57
C SER A 11 -19.78 2.52 -10.59
N ARG A 12 -19.21 3.49 -11.30
CA ARG A 12 -18.07 3.25 -12.20
C ARG A 12 -16.88 2.79 -11.35
N VAL A 13 -16.75 1.49 -11.15
CA VAL A 13 -15.47 0.85 -10.88
C VAL A 13 -14.62 1.18 -12.10
N PHE A 14 -13.61 2.01 -11.91
CA PHE A 14 -12.68 2.40 -12.97
C PHE A 14 -11.86 1.16 -13.34
N ALA A 15 -12.38 0.36 -14.29
CA ALA A 15 -11.68 -0.79 -14.81
C ALA A 15 -10.40 -0.30 -15.51
N PRO A 16 -9.22 -0.81 -15.14
CA PRO A 16 -7.97 -0.40 -15.78
C PRO A 16 -7.98 -0.78 -17.26
N PRO A 17 -7.29 -0.01 -18.13
CA PRO A 17 -7.23 -0.29 -19.55
C PRO A 17 -6.69 -1.70 -19.80
N ALA A 18 -7.36 -2.42 -20.72
CA ALA A 18 -7.17 -3.84 -21.03
C ALA A 18 -5.74 -4.25 -21.41
N ASN A 19 -4.84 -3.28 -21.64
CA ASN A 19 -3.48 -3.49 -22.12
C ASN A 19 -2.43 -3.39 -21.00
N SER A 20 -2.85 -3.20 -19.75
CA SER A 20 -1.94 -3.13 -18.61
C SER A 20 -2.22 -4.25 -17.63
N SER A 21 -1.22 -5.10 -17.37
CA SER A 21 -1.32 -6.14 -16.34
C SER A 21 -1.75 -5.50 -15.01
N PRO A 22 -2.81 -6.00 -14.34
CA PRO A 22 -3.25 -5.48 -13.04
C PRO A 22 -2.11 -5.46 -12.00
N LEU A 23 -1.15 -6.38 -12.14
CA LEU A 23 0.04 -6.50 -11.29
C LEU A 23 1.02 -5.33 -11.49
N SER A 24 1.17 -4.84 -12.72
CA SER A 24 2.03 -3.70 -13.05
C SER A 24 1.49 -2.38 -12.48
N HIS A 25 0.16 -2.25 -12.34
CA HIS A 25 -0.45 -1.10 -11.68
C HIS A 25 -0.28 -1.19 -10.17
N LEU A 26 -0.46 -2.37 -9.57
CA LEU A 26 -0.28 -2.58 -8.14
C LEU A 26 1.18 -2.35 -7.70
N SER A 27 2.16 -2.82 -8.47
CA SER A 27 3.59 -2.62 -8.19
C SER A 27 4.01 -1.15 -8.24
N LYS A 28 3.36 -0.32 -9.06
CA LYS A 28 3.57 1.14 -9.08
C LYS A 28 3.16 1.80 -7.76
N PHE A 29 2.09 1.34 -7.11
CA PHE A 29 1.63 1.89 -5.83
C PHE A 29 2.43 1.39 -4.62
N LYS A 30 3.05 0.20 -4.70
CA LYS A 30 3.87 -0.38 -3.62
C LYS A 30 5.25 0.26 -3.48
N ARG A 31 5.83 0.81 -4.56
CA ARG A 31 7.16 1.45 -4.50
C ARG A 31 7.19 2.72 -3.62
N PRO A 32 6.23 3.66 -3.75
CA PRO A 32 6.15 4.81 -2.85
C PRO A 32 6.00 4.40 -1.39
N SER A 33 5.12 3.44 -1.08
CA SER A 33 4.89 3.01 0.30
C SER A 33 6.14 2.41 0.95
N ILE A 34 6.96 1.65 0.22
CA ILE A 34 8.25 1.15 0.71
C ILE A 34 9.22 2.30 1.06
N LYS A 35 9.26 3.35 0.22
CA LYS A 35 10.13 4.50 0.45
C LYS A 35 9.67 5.31 1.66
N GLU A 36 8.37 5.59 1.75
CA GLU A 36 7.76 6.29 2.88
C GLU A 36 8.01 5.52 4.19
N GLN A 37 7.79 4.20 4.18
CA GLN A 37 8.02 3.37 5.35
C GLN A 37 9.49 3.34 5.77
N LYS A 38 10.42 3.37 4.81
CA LYS A 38 11.86 3.49 5.10
C LYS A 38 12.19 4.82 5.79
N ILE A 39 11.59 5.92 5.35
CA ILE A 39 11.75 7.23 6.00
C ILE A 39 11.22 7.16 7.43
N VAL A 40 10.04 6.59 7.66
CA VAL A 40 9.48 6.44 9.01
C VAL A 40 10.43 5.67 9.95
N VAL A 41 11.03 4.58 9.47
CA VAL A 41 12.03 3.82 10.26
C VAL A 41 13.25 4.67 10.59
N ASP A 42 13.78 5.41 9.61
CA ASP A 42 14.95 6.27 9.80
C ASP A 42 14.67 7.40 10.81
N GLU A 43 13.56 8.11 10.63
CA GLU A 43 13.10 9.17 11.53
C GLU A 43 12.88 8.65 12.96
N LEU A 44 12.20 7.52 13.14
CA LEU A 44 12.00 6.91 14.47
C LEU A 44 13.32 6.46 15.11
N SER A 45 14.29 6.02 14.31
CA SER A 45 15.61 5.60 14.79
C SER A 45 16.47 6.79 15.23
N ASN A 46 16.41 7.90 14.49
CA ASN A 46 17.12 9.14 14.76
C ASN A 46 16.42 10.01 15.82
N LEU A 47 15.17 9.69 16.17
CA LEU A 47 14.41 10.40 17.19
C LEU A 47 15.08 10.33 18.58
N LYS A 48 15.15 11.47 19.28
CA LYS A 48 15.67 11.52 20.66
C LYS A 48 14.78 10.70 21.60
N LYS A 49 15.38 9.99 22.56
CA LYS A 49 14.70 9.03 23.46
C LYS A 49 13.51 9.59 24.25
N ASN A 50 13.50 10.88 24.58
CA ASN A 50 12.48 11.50 25.42
C ASN A 50 11.36 12.19 24.62
N ARG A 51 11.35 12.05 23.29
CA ARG A 51 10.31 12.65 22.44
C ARG A 51 9.11 11.70 22.37
N LYS A 52 7.91 12.28 22.46
CA LYS A 52 6.65 11.55 22.32
C LYS A 52 6.41 11.22 20.85
N VAL A 53 6.01 9.99 20.59
CA VAL A 53 5.59 9.52 19.27
C VAL A 53 4.07 9.46 19.25
N TYR A 54 3.47 9.94 18.17
CA TYR A 54 2.04 9.92 17.98
C TYR A 54 1.69 9.20 16.69
N ARG A 55 0.72 8.28 16.75
CA ARG A 55 0.18 7.58 15.60
C ARG A 55 -1.14 8.22 15.20
N GLN A 56 -1.25 8.58 13.92
CA GLN A 56 -2.49 9.12 13.36
C GLN A 56 -3.49 8.00 13.05
N GLN A 57 -4.75 8.21 13.39
CA GLN A 57 -5.85 7.35 12.97
C GLN A 57 -6.16 7.54 11.49
N GLN A 58 -6.48 6.46 10.77
CA GLN A 58 -6.84 6.54 9.35
C GLN A 58 -8.10 7.37 9.14
N ASN A 59 -8.13 8.15 8.05
CA ASN A 59 -9.26 8.99 7.63
C ASN A 59 -9.70 10.02 8.68
N SER A 60 -8.80 10.39 9.60
CA SER A 60 -9.05 11.36 10.65
C SER A 60 -7.77 12.11 11.02
N ASN A 61 -7.91 13.22 11.73
CA ASN A 61 -6.78 13.99 12.27
C ASN A 61 -6.58 13.74 13.77
N ILE A 62 -7.00 12.56 14.25
CA ILE A 62 -6.81 12.13 15.64
C ILE A 62 -5.46 11.41 15.78
N PHE A 63 -4.74 11.74 16.84
CA PHE A 63 -3.41 11.22 17.15
C PHE A 63 -3.40 10.53 18.51
N PHE A 64 -2.91 9.30 18.56
CA PHE A 64 -2.74 8.53 19.79
C PHE A 64 -1.28 8.48 20.20
N LEU A 65 -1.01 8.65 21.49
CA LEU A 65 0.34 8.43 22.02
C LEU A 65 0.70 6.97 21.83
N ALA A 66 1.87 6.71 21.25
CA ALA A 66 2.38 5.37 21.02
C ALA A 66 3.79 5.23 21.60
N ASP A 67 4.16 4.02 21.98
CA ASP A 67 5.53 3.76 22.41
C ASP A 67 6.49 3.82 21.21
N ARG A 68 7.65 4.42 21.41
CA ARG A 68 8.65 4.57 20.35
C ARG A 68 9.20 3.22 19.91
N THR A 69 9.47 2.32 20.84
CA THR A 69 10.11 1.03 20.53
C THR A 69 9.13 0.11 19.81
N GLU A 70 7.88 0.10 20.25
CA GLU A 70 6.77 -0.57 19.55
C GLU A 70 6.63 -0.03 18.12
N MET A 71 6.51 1.29 17.95
CA MET A 71 6.38 1.91 16.62
C MET A 71 7.55 1.64 15.69
N LEU A 72 8.77 1.62 16.22
CA LEU A 72 9.96 1.27 15.43
C LEU A 72 9.91 -0.20 14.99
N SER A 73 9.49 -1.11 15.86
CA SER A 73 9.38 -2.54 15.54
C SER A 73 8.28 -2.82 14.52
N GLU A 74 7.09 -2.24 14.69
CA GLU A 74 5.99 -2.30 13.72
C GLU A 74 6.45 -1.76 12.36
N SER A 75 7.13 -0.62 12.37
CA SER A 75 7.56 0.03 11.13
C SER A 75 8.57 -0.79 10.34
N LYS A 76 9.44 -1.54 11.03
CA LYS A 76 10.38 -2.49 10.41
C LYS A 76 9.65 -3.69 9.83
N ASN A 77 8.71 -4.27 10.59
CA ASN A 77 7.94 -5.41 10.12
C ASN A 77 7.13 -5.08 8.85
N ILE A 78 6.44 -3.93 8.84
CA ILE A 78 5.69 -3.46 7.66
C ILE A 78 6.63 -3.27 6.46
N LEU A 79 7.83 -2.71 6.68
CA LEU A 79 8.81 -2.53 5.61
C LEU A 79 9.25 -3.86 5.00
N ASP A 80 9.47 -4.88 5.82
CA ASP A 80 9.91 -6.20 5.38
C ASP A 80 8.79 -6.95 4.65
N GLU A 81 7.55 -6.87 5.15
CA GLU A 81 6.36 -7.40 4.47
C GLU A 81 6.15 -6.76 3.09
N LEU A 82 6.23 -5.42 3.00
CA LEU A 82 6.06 -4.69 1.74
C LEU A 82 7.15 -5.04 0.72
N LYS A 83 8.40 -5.21 1.16
CA LYS A 83 9.50 -5.64 0.29
C LYS A 83 9.28 -7.05 -0.23
N LYS A 84 8.83 -7.97 0.65
CA LYS A 84 8.54 -9.35 0.29
C LYS A 84 7.43 -9.43 -0.76
N GLU A 85 6.31 -8.75 -0.52
CA GLU A 85 5.19 -8.70 -1.46
C GLU A 85 5.61 -8.10 -2.81
N TYR A 86 6.42 -7.03 -2.80
CA TYR A 86 6.94 -6.44 -4.03
C TYR A 86 7.86 -7.41 -4.81
N GLN A 87 8.72 -8.15 -4.11
CA GLN A 87 9.61 -9.13 -4.74
C GLN A 87 8.82 -10.32 -5.31
N GLU A 88 7.79 -10.80 -4.61
CA GLU A 88 6.89 -11.86 -5.08
C GLU A 88 6.13 -11.41 -6.34
N LEU A 89 5.63 -10.18 -6.36
CA LEU A 89 4.98 -9.60 -7.54
C LEU A 89 5.95 -9.56 -8.73
N GLU A 90 7.19 -9.11 -8.54
CA GLU A 90 8.19 -9.06 -9.62
C GLU A 90 8.57 -10.46 -10.14
N ASN A 91 8.69 -11.45 -9.26
CA ASN A 91 8.97 -12.84 -9.65
C ASN A 91 7.79 -13.51 -10.37
N SER A 92 6.55 -13.15 -9.99
CA SER A 92 5.33 -13.63 -10.65
C SER A 92 5.17 -13.09 -12.08
N GLU A 93 5.67 -11.87 -12.35
CA GLU A 93 5.71 -11.31 -13.71
C GLU A 93 6.72 -12.06 -14.58
N LYS A 94 7.90 -12.38 -14.05
CA LYS A 94 8.94 -13.14 -14.77
C LYS A 94 8.53 -14.57 -15.13
N THR A 95 7.67 -15.19 -14.32
CA THR A 95 7.21 -16.58 -14.54
C THR A 95 6.07 -16.71 -15.55
N LYS A 96 5.30 -15.64 -15.83
CA LYS A 96 4.27 -15.66 -16.89
C LYS A 96 4.86 -15.51 -18.30
N ILE A 97 5.97 -14.79 -18.45
CA ILE A 97 6.64 -14.57 -19.75
C ILE A 97 7.20 -15.89 -20.32
N LYS A 98 7.54 -16.87 -19.48
CA LYS A 98 8.14 -18.14 -19.91
C LYS A 98 7.12 -19.19 -20.42
N LYS A 99 5.81 -18.94 -20.30
CA LYS A 99 4.76 -19.88 -20.76
C LYS A 99 4.11 -19.50 -22.09
N GLU A 100 4.39 -18.31 -22.63
CA GLU A 100 3.85 -17.85 -23.93
C GLU A 100 4.83 -18.02 -25.09
N SER A 101 6.02 -18.60 -24.84
CA SER A 101 7.07 -18.79 -25.85
C SER A 101 7.33 -20.26 -26.20
N THR A 102 6.35 -21.15 -26.05
CA THR A 102 6.39 -22.52 -26.56
C THR A 102 5.11 -22.86 -27.31
#